data_AF-A0A151MFD4-F1
#
_entry.id   AF-A0A151MFD4-F1
#
_cell.length_a   1.000
_cell.length_b   1.000
_cell.length_c   1.000
_cell.angle_alpha   90.00
_cell.angle_beta   90.00
_cell.angle_gamma   90.00
#
_symmetry.space_group_name_H-M   'P 1'
#
loop_
_entity.id
_entity.type
_entity.pdbx_description
1 polymer ?
#
loop_
_entity_poly.entity_id
_entity_poly.type
_entity_poly.pdbx_seq_one_letter_code
_entity_poly.pdbx_strand_id
1 'polypeptide(L)'
;MMFTGTWHIVVGASNCPVFLSMKEIMKTSVAIITAMPGGDLTLTVGFPLPDACQKIEMHLKSTGQPGHYTNSEMGKRDMRVVETDYDHYAIVYMFKDQGGETSVTLQLFNAFPELPPVS
;
A
#
# COMPACT_ATOMS: atom_id res chain seq x y z
N MET A 1 -15.69 6.62 -8.44
CA MET A 1 -15.04 6.83 -7.13
C MET A 1 -13.53 6.70 -7.29
N MET A 2 -12.74 7.27 -6.37
CA MET A 2 -11.29 7.27 -6.44
C MET A 2 -10.71 6.59 -5.20
N PHE A 3 -9.66 5.79 -5.40
CA PHE A 3 -8.92 5.15 -4.32
C PHE A 3 -8.09 6.20 -3.57
N THR A 4 -8.75 6.93 -2.67
CA THR A 4 -8.19 8.02 -1.85
C THR A 4 -8.72 7.97 -0.43
N GLY A 5 -8.12 8.74 0.46
CA GLY A 5 -8.50 8.82 1.87
C GLY A 5 -7.62 7.97 2.77
N THR A 6 -8.12 7.68 3.96
CA THR A 6 -7.42 6.91 4.98
C THR A 6 -7.84 5.45 4.92
N TRP A 7 -6.85 4.57 4.91
CA TRP A 7 -7.00 3.12 4.85
C TRP A 7 -6.13 2.45 5.92
N HIS A 8 -6.58 1.33 6.45
CA HIS A 8 -5.86 0.49 7.40
C HIS A 8 -5.36 -0.76 6.67
N ILE A 9 -4.05 -0.99 6.69
CA ILE A 9 -3.42 -2.18 6.14
C ILE A 9 -3.48 -3.26 7.22
N VAL A 10 -4.41 -4.20 7.06
CA VAL A 10 -4.70 -5.23 8.07
C VAL A 10 -4.09 -6.59 7.75
N VAL A 11 -3.78 -6.86 6.48
CA VAL A 11 -3.15 -8.10 6.02
C VAL A 11 -2.08 -7.79 4.99
N GLY A 12 -0.97 -8.51 5.05
CA GLY A 12 0.08 -8.48 4.03
C GLY A 12 0.63 -9.87 3.77
N ALA A 13 0.84 -10.20 2.50
CA ALA A 13 1.56 -11.38 2.04
C ALA A 13 2.68 -10.92 1.10
N SER A 14 3.93 -11.26 1.42
CA SER A 14 5.08 -10.76 0.67
C SER A 14 6.21 -11.79 0.60
N ASN A 15 6.98 -11.75 -0.48
CA ASN A 15 8.30 -12.39 -0.55
C ASN A 15 9.46 -11.40 -0.29
N CYS A 16 9.17 -10.13 0.06
CA CYS A 16 10.18 -9.13 0.35
C CYS A 16 10.94 -9.48 1.64
N PRO A 17 12.29 -9.59 1.63
CA PRO A 17 13.06 -9.95 2.82
C PRO A 17 12.83 -9.03 4.02
N VAL A 18 12.67 -7.72 3.77
CA VAL A 18 12.37 -6.71 4.82
C VAL A 18 10.98 -6.92 5.42
N PHE A 19 9.98 -7.25 4.60
CA PHE A 19 8.65 -7.58 5.11
C PHE A 19 8.70 -8.86 5.95
N LEU A 20 9.39 -9.89 5.44
CA LEU A 20 9.52 -11.17 6.11
C LEU A 20 10.23 -11.07 7.47
N SER A 21 11.24 -10.20 7.60
CA SER A 21 11.92 -9.97 8.87
C SER A 21 11.06 -9.22 9.89
N MET A 22 10.02 -8.50 9.43
CA MET A 22 9.15 -7.68 10.27
C MET A 22 7.75 -8.27 10.49
N LYS A 23 7.38 -9.36 9.81
CA LYS A 23 5.99 -9.86 9.74
C LYS A 23 5.33 -10.14 11.11
N GLU A 24 6.11 -10.59 12.09
CA GLU A 24 5.60 -10.92 13.43
C GLU A 24 5.44 -9.68 14.34
N ILE A 25 6.21 -8.62 14.07
CA ILE A 25 6.21 -7.39 14.87
C ILE A 25 5.33 -6.31 14.27
N MET A 26 5.09 -6.35 12.96
CA MET A 26 4.28 -5.38 12.24
C MET A 26 2.82 -5.53 12.65
N LYS A 27 2.28 -4.48 13.29
CA LYS A 27 0.84 -4.36 13.55
C LYS A 27 0.18 -3.64 12.38
N THR A 28 -1.15 -3.51 12.47
CA THR A 28 -1.96 -2.73 11.51
C THR A 28 -1.28 -1.39 11.22
N SER A 29 -1.04 -1.14 9.94
CA SER A 29 -0.44 0.11 9.45
C SER A 29 -1.53 1.00 8.87
N VAL A 30 -1.28 2.30 8.77
CA VAL A 30 -2.23 3.26 8.18
C VAL A 30 -1.65 3.78 6.87
N ALA A 31 -2.44 3.75 5.81
CA ALA A 31 -2.16 4.37 4.53
C ALA A 31 -3.05 5.59 4.32
N ILE A 32 -2.46 6.72 3.97
CA ILE A 32 -3.16 7.93 3.55
C ILE A 32 -2.86 8.13 2.07
N ILE A 33 -3.92 8.11 1.25
CA ILE A 33 -3.82 8.23 -0.20
C ILE A 33 -4.41 9.56 -0.63
N THR A 34 -3.57 10.42 -1.19
CA THR A 34 -3.95 11.77 -1.60
C THR A 34 -3.90 11.91 -3.12
N ALA A 35 -4.97 12.47 -3.68
CA ALA A 35 -5.07 12.81 -5.10
C ALA A 35 -4.03 13.86 -5.50
N MET A 36 -3.40 13.70 -6.65
CA MET A 36 -2.54 14.70 -7.25
C MET A 36 -3.02 15.06 -8.66
N PRO A 37 -2.62 16.24 -9.21
CA PRO A 37 -2.94 16.61 -10.58
C PRO A 37 -2.54 15.53 -11.59
N GLY A 38 -3.32 15.39 -12.68
CA GLY A 38 -3.04 14.38 -13.71
C GLY A 38 -3.42 12.94 -13.32
N GLY A 39 -4.06 12.74 -12.17
CA GLY A 39 -4.47 11.42 -11.68
C GLY A 39 -3.38 10.67 -10.93
N ASP A 40 -2.23 11.31 -10.68
CA ASP A 40 -1.17 10.81 -9.80
C ASP A 40 -1.68 10.68 -8.35
N LEU A 41 -0.93 9.97 -7.51
CA LEU A 41 -1.22 9.82 -6.08
C LEU A 41 0.02 10.07 -5.22
N THR A 42 -0.19 10.58 -4.02
CA THR A 42 0.79 10.46 -2.93
C THR A 42 0.29 9.40 -1.95
N LEU A 43 1.07 8.35 -1.75
CA LEU A 43 0.83 7.30 -0.76
C LEU A 43 1.75 7.53 0.43
N THR A 44 1.15 7.78 1.58
CA THR A 44 1.84 7.89 2.86
C THR A 44 1.49 6.70 3.73
N VAL A 45 2.47 5.92 4.19
CA VAL A 45 2.25 4.77 5.08
C VAL A 45 2.92 5.04 6.43
N GLY A 46 2.14 4.97 7.50
CA GLY A 46 2.62 4.94 8.87
C GLY A 46 2.54 3.52 9.43
N PHE A 47 3.63 2.99 9.95
CA PHE A 47 3.66 1.66 10.57
C PHE A 47 4.34 1.69 11.95
N PRO A 48 3.74 1.03 12.95
CA PRO A 48 4.30 0.98 14.29
C PRO A 48 5.48 -0.01 14.34
N LEU A 49 6.62 0.43 14.87
CA LEU A 49 7.68 -0.43 15.39
C LEU A 49 7.67 -0.38 16.92
N PRO A 50 8.31 -1.34 17.61
CA PRO A 50 8.35 -1.37 19.08
C PRO A 50 8.83 -0.06 19.71
N ASP A 51 9.83 0.61 19.11
CA ASP A 51 10.46 1.80 19.69
C ASP A 51 9.90 3.12 19.13
N ALA A 52 9.34 3.12 17.92
CA ALA A 52 8.85 4.34 17.26
C ALA A 52 7.89 4.03 16.10
N CYS A 53 7.02 4.99 15.79
CA CYS A 53 6.26 4.96 14.54
C CYS A 53 7.15 5.41 13.38
N GLN A 54 7.20 4.63 12.30
CA GLN A 54 7.91 4.98 11.08
C GLN A 54 6.91 5.47 10.02
N LYS A 55 7.34 6.44 9.20
CA LYS A 55 6.56 7.00 8.10
C LYS A 55 7.33 6.85 6.80
N ILE A 56 6.68 6.32 5.76
CA ILE A 56 7.17 6.31 4.38
C ILE A 56 6.19 7.10 3.52
N GLU A 57 6.71 7.87 2.57
CA GLU A 57 5.93 8.61 1.60
C GLU A 57 6.43 8.29 0.19
N MET A 58 5.50 8.08 -0.74
CA MET A 58 5.79 7.71 -2.13
C MET A 58 4.88 8.49 -3.08
N HIS A 59 5.47 9.09 -4.12
CA HIS A 59 4.72 9.73 -5.20
C HIS A 59 4.52 8.74 -6.35
N LEU A 60 3.28 8.35 -6.60
CA LEU A 60 2.91 7.36 -7.59
C LEU A 60 2.34 8.05 -8.83
N LYS A 61 2.96 7.78 -9.98
CA LYS A 61 2.55 8.27 -11.29
C LYS A 61 1.44 7.43 -11.88
N SER A 62 0.38 8.08 -12.35
CA SER A 62 -0.70 7.43 -13.09
C SER A 62 -0.17 6.83 -14.38
N THR A 63 -0.65 5.63 -14.72
CA THR A 63 -0.40 5.02 -16.03
C THR A 63 -1.51 5.33 -17.05
N GLY A 64 -2.53 6.09 -16.64
CA GLY A 64 -3.77 6.29 -17.39
C GLY A 64 -4.78 5.14 -17.26
N GLN A 65 -4.36 3.98 -16.75
CA GLN A 65 -5.25 2.88 -16.38
C GLN A 65 -5.75 3.09 -14.94
N PRO A 66 -7.08 2.99 -14.69
CA PRO A 66 -7.62 3.11 -13.34
C PRO A 66 -6.98 2.11 -12.36
N GLY A 67 -6.58 2.60 -11.19
CA GLY A 67 -5.98 1.75 -10.15
C GLY A 67 -4.53 1.33 -10.40
N HIS A 68 -3.89 1.74 -11.50
CA HIS A 68 -2.54 1.32 -11.84
C HIS A 68 -1.56 2.50 -11.85
N TYR A 69 -0.56 2.41 -10.97
CA TYR A 69 0.40 3.48 -10.71
C TYR A 69 1.83 2.96 -10.64
N THR A 70 2.80 3.83 -10.91
CA THR A 70 4.23 3.48 -10.90
C THR A 70 5.08 4.53 -10.18
N ASN A 71 6.25 4.15 -9.68
CA ASN A 71 7.28 5.10 -9.21
C ASN A 71 8.65 4.57 -9.63
N SER A 72 9.57 5.46 -9.98
CA SER A 72 10.96 5.10 -10.35
C SER A 72 12.01 5.87 -9.55
N GLU A 73 11.61 6.69 -8.58
CA GLU A 73 12.51 7.55 -7.80
C GLU A 73 13.38 6.75 -6.82
N MET A 74 12.82 5.68 -6.25
CA MET A 74 13.51 4.81 -5.27
C MET A 74 13.47 3.33 -5.71
N GLY A 75 13.89 3.09 -6.95
CA GLY A 75 13.70 1.81 -7.64
C GLY A 75 12.36 1.74 -8.36
N LYS A 76 12.16 0.72 -9.19
CA LYS A 76 10.91 0.56 -9.94
C LYS A 76 9.84 -0.02 -9.03
N ARG A 77 8.72 0.69 -8.92
CA ARG A 77 7.51 0.26 -8.21
C ARG A 77 6.34 0.26 -9.18
N ASP A 78 5.48 -0.75 -9.04
CA ASP A 78 4.23 -0.92 -9.78
C ASP A 78 3.17 -1.29 -8.75
N MET A 79 2.19 -0.40 -8.57
CA MET A 79 1.07 -0.55 -7.64
C MET A 79 -0.21 -0.72 -8.42
N ARG A 80 -1.00 -1.72 -8.04
CA ARG A 80 -2.30 -2.02 -8.65
C ARG A 80 -3.36 -2.21 -7.57
N VAL A 81 -4.46 -1.48 -7.70
CA VAL A 81 -5.70 -1.77 -6.99
C VAL A 81 -6.38 -2.89 -7.76
N VAL A 82 -6.26 -4.12 -7.26
CA VAL A 82 -6.74 -5.33 -7.94
C VAL A 82 -8.25 -5.47 -7.81
N GLU A 83 -8.77 -5.14 -6.63
CA GLU A 83 -10.20 -5.20 -6.32
C GLU A 83 -10.52 -4.18 -5.22
N THR A 84 -11.66 -3.51 -5.33
CA THR A 84 -12.13 -2.57 -4.30
C THR A 84 -13.59 -2.23 -4.52
N ASP A 85 -14.33 -1.99 -3.45
CA ASP A 85 -15.64 -1.34 -3.48
C ASP A 85 -15.55 0.17 -3.21
N TYR A 86 -14.34 0.70 -3.06
CA TYR A 86 -13.98 2.09 -2.73
C TYR A 86 -14.43 2.59 -1.35
N ASP A 87 -15.33 1.89 -0.68
CA ASP A 87 -15.96 2.35 0.56
C ASP A 87 -15.53 1.54 1.79
N HIS A 88 -15.21 0.26 1.63
CA HIS A 88 -14.92 -0.65 2.75
C HIS A 88 -13.56 -1.32 2.61
N TYR A 89 -13.21 -1.83 1.42
CA TYR A 89 -11.97 -2.58 1.24
C TYR A 89 -11.26 -2.29 -0.08
N ALA A 90 -9.95 -2.56 -0.10
CA ALA A 90 -9.18 -2.69 -1.33
C ALA A 90 -8.12 -3.77 -1.20
N ILE A 91 -7.92 -4.55 -2.27
CA ILE A 91 -6.81 -5.47 -2.43
C ILE A 91 -5.77 -4.77 -3.30
N VAL A 92 -4.58 -4.56 -2.73
CA VAL A 92 -3.50 -3.84 -3.39
C VAL A 92 -2.34 -4.80 -3.67
N TYR A 93 -1.96 -4.87 -4.93
CA TYR A 93 -0.73 -5.53 -5.37
C TYR A 93 0.38 -4.48 -5.50
N MET A 94 1.56 -4.79 -4.99
CA MET A 94 2.77 -3.99 -5.18
C MET A 94 3.94 -4.85 -5.63
N PHE A 95 4.53 -4.47 -6.75
CA PHE A 95 5.83 -4.95 -7.19
C PHE A 95 6.90 -3.91 -6.90
N LYS A 96 8.07 -4.38 -6.48
CA LYS A 96 9.28 -3.57 -6.28
C LYS A 96 10.47 -4.26 -6.95
N ASP A 97 11.22 -3.52 -7.74
CA ASP A 97 12.56 -3.86 -8.22
C ASP A 97 13.54 -2.78 -7.75
N GLN A 98 14.51 -3.20 -6.95
CA GLN A 98 15.52 -2.32 -6.39
C GLN A 98 16.88 -2.98 -6.54
N GLY A 99 17.70 -2.48 -7.47
CA GLY A 99 19.05 -3.02 -7.70
C GLY A 99 19.07 -4.45 -8.25
N GLY A 100 18.02 -4.88 -8.98
CA GLY A 100 17.89 -6.23 -9.52
C GLY A 100 17.25 -7.24 -8.56
N GLU A 101 17.06 -6.88 -7.29
CA GLU A 101 16.27 -7.67 -6.35
C GLU A 101 14.79 -7.30 -6.49
N THR A 102 13.97 -8.29 -6.83
CA THR A 102 12.54 -8.11 -7.04
C THR A 102 11.73 -8.69 -5.88
N SER A 103 10.62 -8.03 -5.56
CA SER A 103 9.67 -8.51 -4.57
C SER A 103 8.24 -8.11 -4.92
N VAL A 104 7.31 -8.91 -4.42
CA VAL A 104 5.86 -8.75 -4.59
C VAL A 104 5.24 -8.75 -3.20
N THR A 105 4.29 -7.84 -3.00
CA THR A 105 3.45 -7.76 -1.80
C THR A 105 1.99 -7.64 -2.22
N LEU A 106 1.13 -8.46 -1.64
CA LEU A 106 -0.32 -8.32 -1.71
C LEU A 106 -0.82 -7.86 -0.34
N GLN A 107 -1.69 -6.85 -0.31
CA GLN A 107 -2.18 -6.25 0.92
C GLN A 107 -3.70 -6.06 0.90
N LEU A 108 -4.33 -6.26 2.06
CA LEU A 108 -5.72 -5.89 2.29
C LEU A 108 -5.78 -4.56 3.03
N PHE A 109 -6.43 -3.59 2.40
CA PHE A 109 -6.72 -2.27 2.93
C PHE A 109 -8.19 -2.27 3.38
N ASN A 110 -8.46 -1.78 4.58
CA ASN A 110 -9.80 -1.62 5.14
C ASN A 110 -10.04 -0.14 5.46
N ALA A 111 -11.19 0.41 5.09
CA ALA A 111 -11.54 1.79 5.42
C ALA A 111 -11.74 1.98 6.93
N PHE A 112 -12.16 0.91 7.63
CA PHE A 112 -12.38 0.90 9.06
C PHE A 112 -11.19 0.28 9.83
N PRO A 113 -10.91 0.71 11.07
CA PRO A 113 -9.83 0.14 11.88
C PRO A 113 -10.05 -1.35 12.20
N GLU A 114 -11.31 -1.78 12.29
CA GLU A 114 -11.71 -3.16 12.61
C GLU A 114 -12.23 -3.86 11.36
N LEU A 115 -11.81 -5.12 11.17
CA LEU A 115 -12.40 -5.98 10.15
C LEU A 115 -13.85 -6.31 10.57
N PRO A 116 -14.85 -6.11 9.69
CA PRO A 116 -16.18 -6.60 9.99
C PRO A 116 -16.14 -8.13 10.16
N PRO A 117 -16.95 -8.69 11.07
CA PRO A 117 -17.00 -10.13 11.26
C PRO A 117 -17.37 -10.82 9.95
N VAL A 118 -16.68 -11.91 9.64
CA VAL A 118 -17.03 -12.77 8.50
C VAL A 118 -18.32 -13.49 8.87
N SER A 119 -19.43 -13.09 8.25
CA SER A 119 -20.74 -13.77 8.36
C SER A 119 -20.81 -15.00 7.47
#